data_AF-A0A2E8CYL2-F1
#
_entry.id   AF-A0A2E8CYL2-F1
#
_cell.length_a   1.000
_cell.length_b   1.000
_cell.length_c   1.000
_cell.angle_alpha   90.00
_cell.angle_beta   90.00
_cell.angle_gamma   90.00
#
_symmetry.space_group_name_H-M   'P 1'
#
loop_
_entity.id
_entity.type
_entity.pdbx_description
1 polymer ?
#
loop_
_entity_poly.entity_id
_entity_poly.type
_entity_poly.pdbx_seq_one_letter_code
_entity_poly.pdbx_strand_id
1 'polypeptide(L)'
;MIEETVEWNASDTAIIICDMWADHPCKLAAMRVARMAPRMNEVISLARDQGVAIIHAPSSGVKHYEDTPYRERMKTARAAKPPVPIQGWCYLNKDHEGSWPIVDDIKRGEAKVTGCDDPIARPHVSTDRHQHPDIHIIGYDGISDNGQEIFNFLEQESRNNVVLMGVHTNMCVLGRPFGIRQQKYLGKNVVLCRDLTDALYDPRDKPYVSHARGVELVVEHIEKYWCPSILGESLTEVIPGSAGSAAS
;
A
#
# COMPACT_ATOMS: atom_id res chain seq x y z
N MET A 1 22.95 -5.39 4.64
CA MET A 1 21.94 -4.32 4.67
C MET A 1 22.70 -3.02 4.87
N ILE A 2 22.43 -2.01 4.04
CA ILE A 2 22.93 -0.65 4.29
C ILE A 2 21.72 0.10 4.82
N GLU A 3 21.85 0.65 6.03
CA GLU A 3 20.83 1.52 6.62
C GLU A 3 21.34 2.95 6.52
N GLU A 4 20.48 3.86 6.06
CA GLU A 4 20.75 5.28 6.00
C GLU A 4 19.54 6.05 6.53
N THR A 5 19.81 7.18 7.17
CA THR A 5 18.77 8.12 7.59
C THR A 5 18.49 9.07 6.44
N VAL A 6 17.22 9.15 6.04
CA VAL A 6 16.72 10.11 5.05
C VAL A 6 15.68 11.01 5.70
N GLU A 7 15.70 12.28 5.35
CA GLU A 7 14.76 13.27 5.87
C GLU A 7 13.81 13.70 4.75
N TRP A 8 12.51 13.52 4.97
CA TRP A 8 11.46 13.95 4.03
C TRP A 8 10.61 15.05 4.66
N ASN A 9 10.30 16.08 3.88
CA ASN A 9 9.33 17.09 4.29
C ASN A 9 7.93 16.46 4.33
N ALA A 10 7.22 16.63 5.44
CA ALA A 10 5.88 16.08 5.61
C ALA A 10 4.91 16.61 4.55
N SER A 11 5.06 17.90 4.19
CA SER A 11 4.27 18.60 3.16
C SER A 11 4.49 18.09 1.73
N ASP A 12 5.57 17.35 1.46
CA ASP A 12 5.86 16.71 0.16
C ASP A 12 5.58 15.19 0.19
N THR A 13 5.08 14.68 1.32
CA THR A 13 4.91 13.24 1.56
C THR A 13 3.45 12.83 1.58
N ALA A 14 3.15 11.67 0.99
CA ALA A 14 1.88 10.99 1.05
C ALA A 14 2.05 9.52 1.47
N ILE A 15 1.07 8.99 2.21
CA ILE A 15 0.95 7.57 2.52
C ILE A 15 -0.23 7.00 1.74
N ILE A 16 0.00 5.95 0.96
CA ILE A 16 -1.03 5.19 0.27
C ILE A 16 -1.26 3.87 1.02
N ILE A 17 -2.46 3.71 1.58
CA ILE A 17 -2.90 2.53 2.33
C ILE A 17 -3.66 1.60 1.38
N CYS A 18 -3.02 0.49 1.01
CA CYS A 18 -3.54 -0.46 0.04
C CYS A 18 -4.42 -1.53 0.70
N ASP A 19 -5.66 -1.69 0.23
CA ASP A 19 -6.58 -2.80 0.53
C ASP A 19 -6.66 -3.25 1.99
N MET A 20 -6.53 -2.33 2.96
CA MET A 20 -6.74 -2.63 4.38
C MET A 20 -8.23 -2.75 4.70
N TRP A 21 -8.87 -3.74 4.10
CA TRP A 21 -10.31 -3.97 4.17
C TRP A 21 -10.75 -4.57 5.52
N ALA A 22 -12.02 -4.38 5.86
CA ALA A 22 -12.71 -4.96 7.01
C ALA A 22 -12.72 -6.50 6.96
N ASP A 23 -12.73 -7.09 5.76
CA ASP A 23 -12.62 -8.52 5.57
C ASP A 23 -11.80 -8.87 4.32
N HIS A 24 -11.24 -10.08 4.30
CA HIS A 24 -10.53 -10.63 3.14
C HIS A 24 -11.07 -12.01 2.76
N PRO A 25 -10.92 -12.41 1.47
CA PRO A 25 -11.28 -13.76 1.04
C PRO A 25 -10.46 -14.85 1.72
N CYS A 26 -9.23 -14.54 2.15
CA CYS A 26 -8.40 -15.42 2.97
C CYS A 26 -8.52 -15.01 4.45
N LYS A 27 -8.98 -15.89 5.33
CA LYS A 27 -9.32 -15.53 6.71
C LYS A 27 -8.11 -15.35 7.60
N LEU A 28 -7.06 -16.14 7.41
CA LEU A 28 -5.79 -15.88 8.08
C LEU A 28 -5.19 -14.54 7.66
N ALA A 29 -5.35 -14.14 6.39
CA ALA A 29 -4.94 -12.81 5.95
C ALA A 29 -5.79 -11.70 6.59
N ALA A 30 -7.11 -11.87 6.68
CA ALA A 30 -8.00 -10.95 7.40
C ALA A 30 -7.58 -10.81 8.88
N MET A 31 -7.20 -11.91 9.54
CA MET A 31 -6.69 -11.87 10.92
C MET A 31 -5.38 -11.11 11.04
N ARG A 32 -4.46 -11.24 10.07
CA ARG A 32 -3.20 -10.48 10.04
C ARG A 32 -3.46 -8.98 9.83
N VAL A 33 -4.38 -8.63 8.92
CA VAL A 33 -4.85 -7.25 8.71
C VAL A 33 -5.42 -6.67 10.01
N ALA A 34 -6.31 -7.39 10.70
CA ALA A 34 -6.90 -6.93 11.96
C ALA A 34 -5.86 -6.71 13.07
N ARG A 35 -4.81 -7.54 13.13
CA ARG A 35 -3.70 -7.36 14.09
C ARG A 35 -2.84 -6.13 13.79
N MET A 36 -2.71 -5.77 12.53
CA MET A 36 -1.88 -4.66 12.06
C MET A 36 -2.63 -3.31 12.12
N ALA A 37 -3.94 -3.33 11.91
CA ALA A 37 -4.76 -2.14 11.76
C ALA A 37 -4.64 -1.10 12.89
N PRO A 38 -4.64 -1.47 14.20
CA PRO A 38 -4.48 -0.49 15.28
C PRO A 38 -3.14 0.25 15.23
N ARG A 39 -2.03 -0.48 15.01
CA ARG A 39 -0.68 0.14 14.90
C ARG A 39 -0.57 0.98 13.65
N MET A 40 -1.13 0.54 12.53
CA MET A 40 -1.18 1.34 11.31
C MET A 40 -1.93 2.65 11.55
N ASN A 41 -3.07 2.60 12.23
CA ASN A 41 -3.85 3.81 12.54
C ASN A 41 -3.09 4.80 13.44
N GLU A 42 -2.33 4.30 14.42
CA GLU A 42 -1.45 5.13 15.24
C GLU A 42 -0.40 5.85 14.37
N VAL A 43 0.31 5.11 13.53
CA VAL A 43 1.36 5.65 12.65
C VAL A 43 0.81 6.69 11.68
N ILE A 44 -0.28 6.40 10.97
CA ILE A 44 -0.86 7.36 10.02
C ILE A 44 -1.46 8.57 10.73
N SER A 45 -1.92 8.44 11.99
CA SER A 45 -2.42 9.58 12.75
C SER A 45 -1.30 10.55 13.11
N LEU A 46 -0.17 10.02 13.57
CA LEU A 46 1.02 10.83 13.86
C LEU A 46 1.57 11.49 12.59
N ALA A 47 1.64 10.75 11.47
CA ALA A 47 2.07 11.31 10.19
C ALA A 47 1.10 12.40 9.70
N ARG A 48 -0.21 12.17 9.83
CA ARG A 48 -1.27 13.13 9.47
C ARG A 48 -1.14 14.43 10.28
N ASP A 49 -0.85 14.34 11.57
CA ASP A 49 -0.65 15.50 12.45
C ASP A 49 0.54 16.38 12.02
N GLN A 50 1.51 15.83 11.28
CA GLN A 50 2.63 16.58 10.69
C GLN A 50 2.34 17.11 9.28
N GLY A 51 1.16 16.83 8.71
CA GLY A 51 0.77 17.31 7.38
C GLY A 51 1.08 16.34 6.23
N VAL A 52 1.40 15.07 6.52
CA VAL A 52 1.47 14.00 5.51
C VAL A 52 0.07 13.73 4.97
N ALA A 53 -0.07 13.64 3.65
CA ALA A 53 -1.35 13.31 3.03
C ALA A 53 -1.65 11.82 3.13
N ILE A 54 -2.84 11.43 3.60
CA ILE A 54 -3.24 10.02 3.71
C ILE A 54 -4.24 9.67 2.61
N ILE A 55 -3.95 8.62 1.85
CA ILE A 55 -4.78 8.13 0.75
C ILE A 55 -5.14 6.68 1.02
N HIS A 56 -6.44 6.41 1.19
CA HIS A 56 -6.96 5.05 1.30
C HIS A 56 -7.28 4.52 -0.10
N ALA A 57 -6.70 3.37 -0.44
CA ALA A 57 -6.87 2.75 -1.74
C ALA A 57 -7.56 1.37 -1.64
N PRO A 58 -8.89 1.34 -1.43
CA PRO A 58 -9.65 0.11 -1.35
C PRO A 58 -10.02 -0.40 -2.76
N SER A 59 -9.17 -1.24 -3.34
CA SER A 59 -9.35 -1.78 -4.69
C SER A 59 -10.71 -2.45 -4.83
N SER A 60 -11.49 -2.00 -5.82
CA SER A 60 -12.86 -2.46 -6.06
C SER A 60 -13.81 -2.31 -4.85
N GLY A 61 -13.43 -1.50 -3.87
CA GLY A 61 -14.19 -1.11 -2.67
C GLY A 61 -14.57 0.37 -2.63
N VAL A 62 -14.03 1.21 -3.52
CA VAL A 62 -14.34 2.64 -3.66
C VAL A 62 -15.84 2.98 -3.71
N LYS A 63 -16.66 2.08 -4.27
CA LYS A 63 -18.13 2.23 -4.33
C LYS A 63 -18.79 2.48 -2.97
N HIS A 64 -18.17 2.03 -1.88
CA HIS A 64 -18.65 2.21 -0.52
C HIS A 64 -18.50 3.65 -0.01
N TYR A 65 -17.79 4.49 -0.77
CA TYR A 65 -17.41 5.84 -0.37
C TYR A 65 -17.87 6.92 -1.35
N GLU A 66 -18.68 6.58 -2.36
CA GLU A 66 -19.03 7.51 -3.47
C GLU A 66 -19.60 8.84 -2.98
N ASP A 67 -20.38 8.82 -1.91
CA ASP A 67 -21.03 10.00 -1.34
C ASP A 67 -20.26 10.61 -0.15
N THR A 68 -18.95 10.37 -0.07
CA THR A 68 -18.10 10.91 1.00
C THR A 68 -17.23 12.09 0.50
N PRO A 69 -16.90 13.05 1.38
CA PRO A 69 -15.98 14.13 1.01
C PRO A 69 -14.59 13.61 0.63
N TYR A 70 -14.16 12.47 1.18
CA TYR A 70 -12.84 11.86 0.90
C TYR A 70 -12.75 11.31 -0.52
N ARG A 71 -13.83 10.71 -1.03
CA ARG A 71 -13.92 10.28 -2.43
C ARG A 71 -14.02 11.48 -3.36
N GLU A 72 -14.88 12.45 -3.04
CA GLU A 72 -15.09 13.63 -3.88
C GLU A 72 -13.80 14.40 -4.07
N ARG A 73 -12.98 14.55 -3.02
CA ARG A 73 -11.63 15.15 -3.08
C ARG A 73 -10.77 14.56 -4.20
N MET A 74 -10.78 13.23 -4.35
CA MET A 74 -10.00 12.53 -5.37
C MET A 74 -10.59 12.70 -6.77
N LYS A 75 -11.92 12.75 -6.91
CA LYS A 75 -12.61 12.97 -8.19
C LYS A 75 -12.39 14.38 -8.73
N THR A 76 -12.39 15.36 -7.83
CA THR A 76 -12.24 16.78 -8.17
C THR A 76 -10.78 17.24 -8.24
N ALA A 77 -9.82 16.37 -7.90
CA ALA A 77 -8.41 16.69 -8.00
C ALA A 77 -8.06 17.13 -9.43
N ARG A 78 -7.32 18.23 -9.55
CA ARG A 78 -6.97 18.82 -10.85
C ARG A 78 -6.27 17.79 -11.73
N ALA A 79 -6.79 17.59 -12.94
CA ALA A 79 -6.20 16.67 -13.89
C ALA A 79 -4.73 17.03 -14.20
N ALA A 80 -3.85 16.04 -14.04
CA ALA A 80 -2.43 16.13 -14.35
C ALA A 80 -2.06 15.06 -15.39
N LYS A 81 -1.18 15.42 -16.33
CA LYS A 81 -0.73 14.49 -17.38
C LYS A 81 0.44 13.66 -16.83
N PRO A 82 0.31 12.33 -16.69
CA PRO A 82 1.42 11.52 -16.20
C PRO A 82 2.53 11.43 -17.25
N PRO A 83 3.81 11.32 -16.83
CA PRO A 83 4.95 11.21 -17.73
C PRO A 83 4.96 9.90 -18.52
N VAL A 84 4.29 8.87 -17.99
CA VAL A 84 4.08 7.56 -18.60
C VAL A 84 2.61 7.15 -18.44
N PRO A 85 2.06 6.27 -19.29
CA PRO A 85 0.72 5.75 -19.10
C PRO A 85 0.55 5.06 -17.73
N ILE A 86 -0.55 5.35 -17.05
CA ILE A 86 -0.96 4.63 -15.84
C ILE A 86 -1.63 3.33 -16.26
N GLN A 87 -1.02 2.21 -15.90
CA GLN A 87 -1.47 0.88 -16.27
C GLN A 87 -2.61 0.41 -15.37
N GLY A 88 -3.49 -0.46 -15.88
CA GLY A 88 -4.51 -1.12 -15.06
C GLY A 88 -3.93 -2.13 -14.06
N TRP A 89 -2.76 -2.70 -14.39
CA TRP A 89 -1.96 -3.56 -13.52
C TRP A 89 -0.51 -3.60 -14.00
N CYS A 90 0.45 -3.44 -13.09
CA CYS A 90 1.88 -3.60 -13.34
C CYS A 90 2.36 -5.01 -12.96
N TYR A 91 2.50 -5.88 -13.96
CA TYR A 91 3.07 -7.22 -13.79
C TYR A 91 4.58 -7.21 -13.54
N LEU A 92 5.14 -8.38 -13.26
CA LEU A 92 6.58 -8.57 -13.10
C LEU A 92 7.34 -8.04 -14.34
N ASN A 93 8.25 -7.10 -14.13
CA ASN A 93 9.10 -6.51 -15.15
C ASN A 93 10.45 -7.24 -15.21
N LYS A 94 10.57 -8.22 -16.11
CA LYS A 94 11.78 -9.04 -16.29
C LYS A 94 13.05 -8.27 -16.65
N ASP A 95 12.91 -7.04 -17.15
CA ASP A 95 14.06 -6.18 -17.51
C ASP A 95 14.59 -5.39 -16.31
N HIS A 96 13.81 -5.30 -15.22
CA HIS A 96 14.14 -4.52 -14.03
C HIS A 96 14.29 -5.36 -12.76
N GLU A 97 13.43 -6.37 -12.58
CA GLU A 97 13.41 -7.22 -11.40
C GLU A 97 13.74 -8.68 -11.71
N GLY A 98 14.32 -9.37 -10.72
CA GLY A 98 14.79 -10.75 -10.86
C GLY A 98 13.66 -11.79 -10.75
N SER A 99 14.04 -13.05 -10.59
CA SER A 99 13.09 -14.13 -10.32
C SER A 99 12.22 -13.84 -9.10
N TRP A 100 10.93 -14.14 -9.23
CA TRP A 100 9.97 -13.98 -8.14
C TRP A 100 10.33 -14.92 -6.97
N PRO A 101 10.32 -14.43 -5.71
CA PRO A 101 10.95 -15.17 -4.60
C PRO A 101 10.02 -16.20 -3.94
N ILE A 102 8.71 -16.14 -4.21
CA ILE A 102 7.70 -17.03 -3.67
C ILE A 102 6.80 -17.60 -4.77
N VAL A 103 6.08 -18.67 -4.46
CA VAL A 103 4.95 -19.14 -5.27
C VAL A 103 3.66 -18.59 -4.68
N ASP A 104 2.92 -17.80 -5.47
CA ASP A 104 1.69 -17.12 -5.07
C ASP A 104 0.58 -17.20 -6.12
N ASP A 105 0.73 -18.06 -7.13
CA ASP A 105 -0.23 -18.32 -8.21
C ASP A 105 -1.00 -19.64 -8.01
N ILE A 106 -0.69 -20.40 -6.96
CA ILE A 106 -1.40 -21.63 -6.63
C ILE A 106 -2.71 -21.31 -5.91
N LYS A 107 -3.81 -21.81 -6.48
CA LYS A 107 -5.13 -21.80 -5.87
C LYS A 107 -5.38 -23.13 -5.17
N ARG A 108 -5.68 -23.09 -3.86
CA ARG A 108 -6.07 -24.29 -3.10
C ARG A 108 -7.57 -24.44 -2.99
N GLY A 109 -8.06 -25.62 -3.37
CA GLY A 109 -9.47 -25.98 -3.27
C GLY A 109 -10.36 -24.88 -3.85
N GLU A 110 -11.31 -24.41 -3.03
CA GLU A 110 -12.30 -23.42 -3.44
C GLU A 110 -11.89 -21.96 -3.12
N ALA A 111 -10.65 -21.72 -2.71
CA ALA A 111 -10.15 -20.39 -2.39
C ALA A 111 -10.34 -19.41 -3.57
N LYS A 112 -10.77 -18.18 -3.28
CA LYS A 112 -10.98 -17.16 -4.32
C LYS A 112 -9.72 -16.37 -4.67
N VAL A 113 -8.68 -16.48 -3.84
CA VAL A 113 -7.38 -15.83 -4.03
C VAL A 113 -6.28 -16.89 -3.98
N THR A 114 -5.25 -16.72 -4.79
CA THR A 114 -4.07 -17.58 -4.81
C THR A 114 -3.16 -17.24 -3.63
N GLY A 115 -2.31 -18.18 -3.21
CA GLY A 115 -1.43 -17.98 -2.04
C GLY A 115 -2.16 -17.85 -0.70
N CYS A 116 -3.45 -18.16 -0.63
CA CYS A 116 -4.17 -18.19 0.64
C CYS A 116 -3.74 -19.38 1.50
N ASP A 117 -3.37 -19.07 2.74
CA ASP A 117 -2.83 -20.02 3.71
C ASP A 117 -3.87 -20.61 4.67
N ASP A 118 -5.17 -20.37 4.43
CA ASP A 118 -6.24 -20.95 5.24
C ASP A 118 -6.10 -22.49 5.33
N PRO A 119 -6.27 -23.08 6.52
CA PRO A 119 -6.13 -24.53 6.70
C PRO A 119 -7.18 -25.29 5.90
N ILE A 120 -8.38 -24.72 5.79
CA ILE A 120 -9.49 -25.24 4.99
C ILE A 120 -9.91 -24.14 4.03
N ALA A 121 -9.61 -24.32 2.75
CA ALA A 121 -10.05 -23.39 1.70
C ALA A 121 -11.58 -23.43 1.59
N ARG A 122 -12.24 -22.31 1.89
CA ARG A 122 -13.70 -22.18 1.79
C ARG A 122 -14.08 -21.25 0.64
N PRO A 123 -15.22 -21.51 -0.04
CA PRO A 123 -15.78 -20.57 -0.97
C PRO A 123 -16.34 -19.37 -0.18
N HIS A 124 -15.61 -18.26 -0.15
CA HIS A 124 -16.16 -17.03 0.42
C HIS A 124 -16.99 -16.29 -0.64
N VAL A 125 -18.27 -16.06 -0.32
CA VAL A 125 -19.19 -15.23 -1.12
C VAL A 125 -19.45 -13.94 -0.37
N SER A 126 -19.19 -12.82 -1.04
CA SER A 126 -19.16 -11.44 -0.52
C SER A 126 -18.06 -11.20 0.53
N THR A 127 -17.08 -10.37 0.18
CA THR A 127 -16.06 -9.86 1.10
C THR A 127 -16.39 -8.41 1.40
N ASP A 128 -16.39 -8.04 2.67
CA ASP A 128 -16.54 -6.65 3.07
C ASP A 128 -15.27 -5.86 2.72
N ARG A 129 -15.39 -4.98 1.72
CA ARG A 129 -14.30 -4.13 1.21
C ARG A 129 -14.34 -2.70 1.75
N HIS A 130 -15.13 -2.43 2.80
CA HIS A 130 -14.93 -1.21 3.58
C HIS A 130 -13.55 -1.25 4.23
N GLN A 131 -13.02 -0.10 4.63
CA GLN A 131 -11.78 0.06 5.37
C GLN A 131 -11.95 -0.64 6.71
N HIS A 132 -10.88 -1.28 7.19
CA HIS A 132 -10.89 -1.89 8.50
C HIS A 132 -11.28 -0.83 9.55
N PRO A 133 -12.25 -1.11 10.45
CA PRO A 133 -12.84 -0.10 11.33
C PRO A 133 -11.81 0.56 12.28
N ASP A 134 -10.73 -0.15 12.63
CA ASP A 134 -9.65 0.40 13.46
C ASP A 134 -8.74 1.39 12.71
N ILE A 135 -8.89 1.56 11.40
CA ILE A 135 -8.20 2.56 10.59
C ILE A 135 -9.19 3.67 10.23
N HIS A 136 -9.04 4.82 10.87
CA HIS A 136 -9.97 5.91 10.72
C HIS A 136 -9.65 6.77 9.49
N ILE A 137 -10.68 7.02 8.69
CA ILE A 137 -10.64 7.97 7.59
C ILE A 137 -11.17 9.31 8.12
N ILE A 138 -10.33 10.34 8.18
CA ILE A 138 -10.67 11.62 8.83
C ILE A 138 -10.03 12.82 8.12
N GLY A 139 -10.45 14.04 8.47
CA GLY A 139 -9.77 15.27 8.04
C GLY A 139 -9.65 15.42 6.51
N TYR A 140 -8.42 15.62 6.04
CA TYR A 140 -8.10 15.85 4.62
C TYR A 140 -7.74 14.57 3.85
N ASP A 141 -8.07 13.39 4.38
CA ASP A 141 -7.78 12.12 3.72
C ASP A 141 -8.48 12.01 2.35
N GLY A 142 -7.90 11.21 1.45
CA GLY A 142 -8.44 10.88 0.14
C GLY A 142 -8.82 9.40 0.02
N ILE A 143 -9.84 9.08 -0.79
CA ILE A 143 -10.20 7.69 -1.12
C ILE A 143 -10.30 7.51 -2.63
N SER A 144 -9.46 6.64 -3.19
CA SER A 144 -9.57 6.19 -4.58
C SER A 144 -8.75 4.92 -4.80
N ASP A 145 -9.16 4.06 -5.71
CA ASP A 145 -8.33 2.97 -6.25
C ASP A 145 -7.93 3.21 -7.72
N ASN A 146 -8.28 4.38 -8.26
CA ASN A 146 -7.96 4.80 -9.61
C ASN A 146 -6.59 5.49 -9.63
N GLY A 147 -5.64 4.92 -10.36
CA GLY A 147 -4.28 5.47 -10.42
C GLY A 147 -4.21 6.90 -10.96
N GLN A 148 -5.08 7.30 -11.90
CA GLN A 148 -5.10 8.66 -12.43
C GLN A 148 -5.65 9.66 -11.41
N GLU A 149 -6.69 9.32 -10.65
CA GLU A 149 -7.21 10.18 -9.59
C GLU A 149 -6.18 10.37 -8.47
N ILE A 150 -5.51 9.28 -8.07
CA ILE A 150 -4.41 9.34 -7.09
C ILE A 150 -3.27 10.21 -7.62
N PHE A 151 -2.85 10.01 -8.86
CA PHE A 151 -1.80 10.82 -9.47
C PHE A 151 -2.18 12.31 -9.52
N ASN A 152 -3.41 12.63 -9.93
CA ASN A 152 -3.91 14.01 -9.94
C ASN A 152 -3.82 14.66 -8.56
N PHE A 153 -4.24 13.94 -7.52
CA PHE A 153 -4.18 14.43 -6.15
C PHE A 153 -2.74 14.65 -5.68
N LEU A 154 -1.84 13.69 -5.94
CA LEU A 154 -0.42 13.83 -5.61
C LEU A 154 0.21 15.04 -6.31
N GLU A 155 -0.08 15.27 -7.60
CA GLU A 155 0.44 16.43 -8.34
C GLU A 155 -0.15 17.75 -7.83
N GLN A 156 -1.45 17.81 -7.58
CA GLN A 156 -2.13 18.99 -7.05
C GLN A 156 -1.54 19.41 -5.69
N GLU A 157 -1.31 18.44 -4.81
CA GLU A 157 -0.83 18.65 -3.45
C GLU A 157 0.71 18.66 -3.37
N SER A 158 1.40 18.62 -4.52
CA SER A 158 2.86 18.59 -4.63
C SER A 158 3.52 17.51 -3.76
N ARG A 159 2.98 16.28 -3.81
CA ARG A 159 3.47 15.11 -3.07
C ARG A 159 4.33 14.24 -3.96
N ASN A 160 5.64 14.33 -3.79
CA ASN A 160 6.63 13.56 -4.56
C ASN A 160 7.13 12.33 -3.81
N ASN A 161 7.06 12.35 -2.47
CA ASN A 161 7.44 11.24 -1.64
C ASN A 161 6.22 10.39 -1.29
N VAL A 162 6.30 9.10 -1.57
CA VAL A 162 5.18 8.16 -1.45
C VAL A 162 5.59 6.97 -0.61
N VAL A 163 4.90 6.79 0.51
CA VAL A 163 5.00 5.59 1.34
C VAL A 163 3.87 4.65 0.97
N LEU A 164 4.19 3.42 0.58
CA LEU A 164 3.20 2.36 0.39
C LEU A 164 3.14 1.47 1.63
N MET A 165 1.92 1.18 2.09
CA MET A 165 1.64 0.21 3.16
C MET A 165 0.31 -0.51 2.89
N GLY A 166 -0.02 -1.51 3.70
CA GLY A 166 -1.22 -2.32 3.52
C GLY A 166 -0.95 -3.63 2.78
N VAL A 167 -1.97 -4.19 2.14
CA VAL A 167 -1.97 -5.58 1.67
C VAL A 167 -2.51 -5.72 0.24
N HIS A 168 -2.26 -6.81 -0.48
CA HIS A 168 -1.20 -7.78 -0.22
C HIS A 168 0.09 -7.33 -0.91
N THR A 169 1.23 -7.43 -0.23
CA THR A 169 2.54 -6.90 -0.68
C THR A 169 2.93 -7.40 -2.08
N ASN A 170 2.76 -8.70 -2.31
CA ASN A 170 3.08 -9.39 -3.57
C ASN A 170 2.08 -9.11 -4.70
N MET A 171 0.93 -8.49 -4.39
CA MET A 171 -0.13 -8.24 -5.36
C MET A 171 -0.42 -6.75 -5.45
N CYS A 172 -1.40 -6.25 -4.71
CA CYS A 172 -1.94 -4.92 -4.92
C CYS A 172 -0.94 -3.81 -4.59
N VAL A 173 -0.15 -3.97 -3.52
CA VAL A 173 0.87 -3.00 -3.12
C VAL A 173 1.92 -2.80 -4.22
N LEU A 174 2.30 -3.87 -4.94
CA LEU A 174 3.25 -3.78 -6.05
C LEU A 174 2.59 -3.41 -7.38
N GLY A 175 1.47 -4.05 -7.70
CA GLY A 175 0.95 -4.17 -9.06
C GLY A 175 -0.26 -3.31 -9.38
N ARG A 176 -0.96 -2.72 -8.40
CA ARG A 176 -2.10 -1.83 -8.73
C ARG A 176 -1.63 -0.56 -9.46
N PRO A 177 -2.55 0.14 -10.14
CA PRO A 177 -2.27 1.44 -10.77
C PRO A 177 -1.72 2.53 -9.83
N PHE A 178 -1.82 2.31 -8.52
CA PHE A 178 -1.28 3.20 -7.49
C PHE A 178 -0.13 2.57 -6.70
N GLY A 179 0.22 1.31 -6.99
CA GLY A 179 1.24 0.55 -6.29
C GLY A 179 2.67 0.92 -6.67
N ILE A 180 3.64 0.30 -6.00
CA ILE A 180 5.07 0.63 -6.05
C ILE A 180 5.59 0.72 -7.49
N ARG A 181 5.31 -0.27 -8.34
CA ARG A 181 5.82 -0.28 -9.72
C ARG A 181 5.36 0.94 -10.50
N GLN A 182 4.06 1.24 -10.42
CA GLN A 182 3.48 2.38 -11.13
C GLN A 182 4.00 3.71 -10.57
N GLN A 183 4.11 3.87 -9.25
CA GLN A 183 4.66 5.09 -8.64
C GLN A 183 6.13 5.34 -9.03
N LYS A 184 6.94 4.27 -9.12
CA LYS A 184 8.32 4.35 -9.62
C LYS A 184 8.36 4.78 -11.09
N TYR A 185 7.49 4.24 -11.94
CA TYR A 185 7.39 4.66 -13.34
C TYR A 185 6.92 6.11 -13.50
N LEU A 186 6.10 6.59 -12.57
CA LEU A 186 5.65 7.98 -12.51
C LEU A 186 6.72 8.94 -11.95
N GLY A 187 7.89 8.44 -11.56
CA GLY A 187 9.02 9.25 -11.09
C GLY A 187 8.92 9.67 -9.63
N LYS A 188 8.05 9.06 -8.83
CA LYS A 188 7.93 9.35 -7.40
C LYS A 188 9.10 8.75 -6.61
N ASN A 189 9.41 9.37 -5.47
CA ASN A 189 10.29 8.78 -4.46
C ASN A 189 9.43 7.81 -3.65
N VAL A 190 9.67 6.52 -3.79
CA VAL A 190 8.83 5.49 -3.19
C VAL A 190 9.59 4.80 -2.07
N VAL A 191 8.91 4.51 -0.97
CA VAL A 191 9.36 3.54 0.05
C VAL A 191 8.21 2.61 0.44
N LEU A 192 8.55 1.39 0.86
CA LEU A 192 7.60 0.45 1.47
C LEU A 192 7.67 0.55 3.01
N CYS A 193 6.55 0.65 3.70
CA CYS A 193 6.50 0.45 5.16
C CYS A 193 6.48 -1.06 5.47
N ARG A 194 7.65 -1.66 5.70
CA ARG A 194 7.80 -3.14 5.71
C ARG A 194 7.19 -3.84 6.92
N ASP A 195 6.97 -3.14 8.02
CA ASP A 195 6.30 -3.64 9.23
C ASP A 195 4.77 -3.47 9.20
N LEU A 196 4.25 -2.68 8.24
CA LEU A 196 2.83 -2.41 8.04
C LEU A 196 2.34 -2.96 6.69
N THR A 197 2.77 -4.17 6.36
CA THR A 197 2.35 -4.90 5.16
C THR A 197 2.24 -6.41 5.41
N ASP A 198 1.52 -7.13 4.55
CA ASP A 198 1.36 -8.58 4.59
C ASP A 198 1.14 -9.11 3.17
N ALA A 199 1.56 -10.35 2.89
CA ALA A 199 1.48 -10.97 1.57
C ALA A 199 0.49 -12.14 1.53
N LEU A 200 0.04 -12.53 0.34
CA LEU A 200 -0.53 -13.87 0.15
C LEU A 200 0.58 -14.84 -0.18
N TYR A 201 0.96 -15.64 0.82
CA TYR A 201 1.90 -16.72 0.67
C TYR A 201 1.47 -17.89 1.54
N ASP A 202 1.44 -19.08 0.95
CA ASP A 202 1.16 -20.29 1.66
C ASP A 202 2.45 -21.06 1.97
N PRO A 203 2.79 -21.29 3.25
CA PRO A 203 3.98 -22.06 3.66
C PRO A 203 4.08 -23.47 3.06
N ARG A 204 2.97 -24.04 2.57
CA ARG A 204 2.93 -25.33 1.89
C ARG A 204 3.48 -25.26 0.46
N ASP A 205 3.65 -24.07 -0.11
CA ASP A 205 4.27 -23.85 -1.42
C ASP A 205 5.73 -23.40 -1.29
N LYS A 206 6.48 -23.53 -2.39
CA LYS A 206 7.86 -23.06 -2.46
C LYS A 206 7.93 -21.57 -2.07
N PRO A 207 8.95 -21.17 -1.28
CA PRO A 207 10.16 -21.92 -0.94
C PRO A 207 10.08 -22.78 0.33
N TYR A 208 8.87 -23.12 0.82
CA TYR A 208 8.64 -23.93 2.02
C TYR A 208 9.19 -23.31 3.30
N VAL A 209 8.93 -22.02 3.46
CA VAL A 209 9.31 -21.24 4.64
C VAL A 209 8.07 -20.82 5.42
N SER A 210 8.24 -20.28 6.62
CA SER A 210 7.12 -19.71 7.38
C SER A 210 6.46 -18.56 6.60
N HIS A 211 5.21 -18.26 6.90
CA HIS A 211 4.49 -17.16 6.25
C HIS A 211 5.26 -15.84 6.39
N ALA A 212 5.72 -15.53 7.62
CA ALA A 212 6.52 -14.35 7.92
C ALA A 212 7.79 -14.28 7.06
N ARG A 213 8.52 -15.39 6.91
CA ARG A 213 9.70 -15.41 6.03
C ARG A 213 9.34 -15.24 4.56
N GLY A 214 8.19 -15.73 4.12
CA GLY A 214 7.68 -15.46 2.78
C GLY A 214 7.40 -13.99 2.54
N VAL A 215 6.82 -13.29 3.52
CA VAL A 215 6.65 -11.82 3.48
C VAL A 215 8.01 -11.13 3.39
N GLU A 216 8.97 -11.49 4.25
CA GLU A 216 10.33 -10.94 4.21
C GLU A 216 11.01 -11.12 2.85
N LEU A 217 10.86 -12.28 2.22
CA LEU A 217 11.41 -12.54 0.88
C LEU A 217 10.81 -11.62 -0.20
N VAL A 218 9.51 -11.29 -0.09
CA VAL A 218 8.87 -10.30 -0.97
C VAL A 218 9.41 -8.90 -0.69
N VAL A 219 9.57 -8.52 0.58
CA VAL A 219 10.17 -7.24 0.98
C VAL A 219 11.61 -7.12 0.46
N GLU A 220 12.44 -8.14 0.64
CA GLU A 220 13.83 -8.19 0.15
C GLU A 220 13.89 -8.04 -1.38
N HIS A 221 12.93 -8.63 -2.10
CA HIS A 221 12.81 -8.44 -3.55
C HIS A 221 12.47 -6.99 -3.90
N ILE A 222 11.54 -6.36 -3.19
CA ILE A 222 11.17 -4.95 -3.37
C ILE A 222 12.37 -4.03 -3.09
N GLU A 223 13.07 -4.26 -1.98
CA GLU A 223 14.26 -3.51 -1.58
C GLU A 223 15.38 -3.60 -2.62
N LYS A 224 15.56 -4.78 -3.20
CA LYS A 224 16.61 -5.01 -4.20
C LYS A 224 16.32 -4.35 -5.54
N TYR A 225 15.05 -4.30 -5.96
CA TYR A 225 14.71 -3.96 -7.35
C TYR A 225 13.92 -2.66 -7.49
N TRP A 226 13.11 -2.24 -6.52
CA TRP A 226 12.16 -1.15 -6.71
C TRP A 226 12.42 0.07 -5.84
N CYS A 227 12.54 -0.13 -4.53
CA CYS A 227 12.64 0.96 -3.58
C CYS A 227 13.12 0.50 -2.21
N PRO A 228 13.78 1.39 -1.43
CA PRO A 228 14.02 1.15 -0.01
C PRO A 228 12.73 0.85 0.76
N SER A 229 12.89 0.29 1.95
CA SER A 229 11.79 0.15 2.92
C SER A 229 12.12 0.90 4.20
N ILE A 230 11.08 1.26 4.95
CA ILE A 230 11.15 1.92 6.25
C ILE A 230 10.27 1.16 7.25
N LEU A 231 10.46 1.47 8.53
CA LEU A 231 9.55 1.05 9.60
C LEU A 231 8.51 2.14 9.84
N GLY A 232 7.34 1.76 10.37
CA GLY A 232 6.29 2.72 10.70
C GLY A 232 6.74 3.73 11.75
N GLU A 233 7.67 3.36 12.63
CA GLU A 233 8.28 4.29 13.60
C GLU A 233 9.03 5.45 12.94
N SER A 234 9.61 5.24 11.75
CA SER A 234 10.29 6.29 10.98
C SER A 234 9.34 7.41 10.52
N LEU A 235 8.02 7.16 10.55
CA LEU A 235 6.98 8.15 10.24
C LEU A 235 6.43 8.85 11.48
N THR A 236 6.91 8.48 12.66
CA THR A 236 6.45 9.02 13.95
C THR A 236 7.46 9.95 14.61
N GLU A 237 8.70 9.98 14.10
CA GLU A 237 9.74 10.89 14.57
C GLU A 237 9.70 12.22 13.79
N VAL A 238 9.63 13.33 14.53
CA VAL A 238 9.60 14.67 13.93
C VAL A 238 10.98 15.28 14.01
N ILE A 239 11.54 15.60 12.86
CA ILE A 239 12.77 16.38 12.77
C ILE A 239 12.39 17.87 12.85
N PRO A 240 12.98 18.67 13.78
CA PRO A 240 12.66 20.08 13.92
C PRO A 240 12.78 20.83 12.59
N GLY A 241 11.71 21.52 12.17
CA GLY A 241 11.65 22.31 10.93
C GLY A 241 11.03 21.61 9.71
N SER A 242 10.79 20.30 9.77
CA SER A 242 10.18 19.52 8.67
C SER A 242 8.66 19.75 8.48
N ALA A 243 8.01 20.38 9.46
CA ALA A 243 6.57 20.71 9.44
C ALA A 243 6.24 22.02 8.68
N GLY A 244 7.26 22.77 8.21
CA GLY A 244 7.07 24.02 7.46
C GLY A 244 7.12 23.80 5.94
N SER A 245 6.50 24.70 5.16
CA SER A 245 6.85 24.81 3.74
C SER A 245 8.27 25.35 3.63
N ALA A 246 9.13 24.73 2.79
CA ALA A 246 10.39 25.34 2.40
C ALA A 246 10.08 26.76 1.89
N ALA A 247 10.65 27.78 2.56
CA ALA A 247 10.39 29.17 2.21
C ALA A 247 10.68 29.41 0.72
N SER A 248 9.71 30.03 0.05
CA SER A 248 9.71 30.41 -1.36
C SER A 248 10.91 31.26 -1.79
#